data_AF-A0A1A0D8E1-F1
#
_entry.id   AF-A0A1A0D8E1-F1
#
_cell.length_a   1.000
_cell.length_b   1.000
_cell.length_c   1.000
_cell.angle_alpha   90.00
_cell.angle_beta   90.00
_cell.angle_gamma   90.00
#
_symmetry.space_group_name_H-M   'P 1'
#
loop_
_entity.id
_entity.type
_entity.pdbx_description
1 polymer ?
#
loop_
_entity_poly.entity_id
_entity_poly.type
_entity_poly.pdbx_seq_one_letter_code
_entity_poly.pdbx_strand_id
1 'polypeptide(L)'
;MPRKPEFIMPTDEEDALINRGISLDADSPELTAEDFFNAKPASVAVPELAAQRRVRGPQKAPTKRLVSIRLDPDLIDRLKQDGPGWQRRVNDMLRQAVGMTS
;
A
#
# COMPACT_ATOMS: atom_id res chain seq x y z
N MET A 1 14.75 -1.20 10.29
CA MET A 1 14.11 -2.35 9.61
C MET A 1 15.21 -3.13 8.94
N PRO A 2 15.38 -4.43 9.21
CA PRO A 2 16.34 -5.23 8.44
C PRO A 2 15.90 -5.21 6.97
N ARG A 3 16.85 -4.98 6.05
CA ARG A 3 16.55 -4.98 4.61
C ARG A 3 16.15 -6.39 4.20
N LYS A 4 15.21 -6.47 3.25
CA LYS A 4 14.80 -7.71 2.57
C LYS A 4 16.06 -8.44 2.05
N PRO A 5 16.13 -9.79 2.11
CA PRO A 5 17.25 -10.53 1.53
C PRO A 5 17.51 -10.07 0.09
N GLU A 6 18.79 -10.04 -0.29
CA GLU A 6 19.31 -9.42 -1.51
C GLU A 6 18.41 -9.70 -2.72
N PHE A 7 17.96 -8.63 -3.37
CA PHE A 7 17.17 -8.73 -4.58
C PHE A 7 18.10 -9.11 -5.73
N ILE A 8 18.02 -10.37 -6.16
CA ILE A 8 18.81 -10.92 -7.27
C ILE A 8 18.02 -10.71 -8.56
N MET A 9 18.58 -9.91 -9.48
CA MET A 9 18.06 -9.76 -10.83
C MET A 9 18.53 -10.95 -11.68
N PRO A 10 17.69 -11.51 -12.56
CA PRO A 10 18.14 -12.48 -13.55
C PRO A 10 19.25 -11.91 -14.43
N THR A 11 20.16 -12.77 -14.86
CA THR A 11 21.12 -12.49 -15.93
C THR A 11 20.43 -12.49 -17.29
N ASP A 12 21.07 -11.89 -18.31
CA ASP A 12 20.53 -11.90 -19.68
C ASP A 12 20.28 -13.32 -20.22
N GLU A 13 21.12 -14.29 -19.83
CA GLU A 13 20.95 -15.70 -20.22
C GLU A 13 19.72 -16.33 -19.53
N GLU A 14 19.53 -16.05 -18.24
CA GLU A 14 18.37 -16.52 -17.48
C GLU A 14 17.08 -15.89 -18.00
N ASP A 15 17.08 -14.58 -18.30
CA ASP A 15 15.95 -13.89 -18.92
C ASP A 15 15.61 -14.49 -20.30
N ALA A 16 16.62 -14.82 -21.12
CA ALA A 16 16.39 -15.48 -22.40
C ALA A 16 15.76 -16.87 -22.25
N LEU A 17 16.14 -17.64 -21.22
CA LEU A 17 15.54 -18.93 -20.91
C LEU A 17 14.09 -18.78 -20.40
N ILE A 18 13.83 -17.80 -19.53
CA ILE A 18 12.48 -17.48 -19.03
C ILE A 18 11.57 -17.10 -20.20
N ASN A 19 12.01 -16.22 -21.09
CA ASN A 19 11.24 -15.77 -22.25
C ASN A 19 10.93 -16.91 -23.23
N ARG A 20 11.88 -17.83 -23.46
CA ARG A 20 11.62 -19.05 -24.25
C ARG A 20 10.56 -19.93 -23.61
N GLY A 21 10.59 -20.10 -22.28
CA GLY A 21 9.59 -20.86 -21.56
C GLY A 21 8.20 -20.27 -21.71
N ILE A 22 8.07 -18.96 -21.53
CA ILE A 22 6.81 -18.21 -21.74
C ILE A 22 6.30 -18.40 -23.18
N SER A 23 7.19 -18.27 -24.17
CA SER A 23 6.81 -18.37 -25.59
C SER A 23 6.33 -19.76 -26.02
N LEU A 24 6.73 -20.82 -25.31
CA LEU A 24 6.34 -22.20 -25.60
C LEU A 24 5.08 -22.63 -24.84
N ASP A 25 4.57 -21.81 -23.92
CA ASP A 25 3.39 -22.12 -23.13
C ASP A 25 2.10 -21.89 -23.93
N ALA A 26 1.47 -22.98 -24.36
CA ALA A 26 0.24 -22.95 -25.13
C ALA A 26 -0.98 -22.46 -24.31
N ASP A 27 -0.94 -22.59 -22.98
CA ASP A 27 -2.04 -22.17 -22.10
C ASP A 27 -1.95 -20.67 -21.75
N SER A 28 -0.80 -20.04 -22.03
CA SER A 28 -0.55 -18.63 -21.76
C SER A 28 0.08 -17.91 -22.97
N PRO A 29 -0.65 -17.80 -24.10
CA PRO A 29 -0.15 -17.09 -25.28
C PRO A 29 0.08 -15.60 -24.99
N GLU A 30 1.00 -15.00 -25.74
CA GLU A 30 1.24 -13.56 -25.71
C GLU A 30 -0.02 -12.77 -26.12
N LEU A 31 -0.36 -11.74 -25.34
CA LEU A 31 -1.54 -10.93 -25.59
C LEU A 31 -1.36 -10.03 -26.81
N THR A 32 -2.34 -10.07 -27.72
CA THR A 32 -2.37 -9.26 -28.94
C THR A 32 -3.04 -7.90 -28.72
N ALA A 33 -2.88 -6.97 -29.67
CA ALA A 33 -3.56 -5.67 -29.63
C ALA A 33 -5.08 -5.82 -29.70
N GLU A 34 -5.57 -6.79 -30.45
CA GLU A 34 -6.98 -7.14 -30.55
C GLU A 34 -7.54 -7.64 -29.19
N ASP A 35 -6.75 -8.38 -28.41
CA ASP A 35 -7.15 -8.83 -27.08
C ASP A 35 -7.37 -7.64 -26.14
N PHE A 36 -6.50 -6.63 -26.20
CA PHE A 36 -6.68 -5.39 -25.44
C PHE A 36 -7.89 -4.59 -25.91
N PHE A 37 -8.12 -4.53 -27.23
CA PHE A 37 -9.29 -3.85 -27.77
C PHE A 37 -10.60 -4.49 -27.31
N ASN A 38 -10.62 -5.83 -27.22
CA ASN A 38 -11.78 -6.60 -26.80
C ASN A 38 -11.91 -6.78 -25.27
N ALA A 39 -10.91 -6.34 -24.50
CA ALA A 39 -10.90 -6.49 -23.05
C ALA A 39 -12.08 -5.75 -22.40
N LYS A 40 -12.74 -6.43 -21.46
CA LYS A 40 -13.89 -5.89 -20.71
C LYS A 40 -13.52 -5.72 -19.24
N PRO A 41 -14.13 -4.75 -18.53
CA PRO A 41 -13.96 -4.65 -17.09
C PRO A 41 -14.30 -5.97 -16.39
N ALA A 42 -13.53 -6.33 -15.35
CA ALA A 42 -13.77 -7.55 -14.57
C ALA A 42 -15.19 -7.62 -13.99
N SER A 43 -15.80 -6.47 -13.68
CA SER A 43 -17.21 -6.40 -13.24
C SER A 43 -18.21 -6.91 -14.28
N VAL A 44 -17.84 -6.90 -15.57
CA VAL A 44 -18.65 -7.40 -16.68
C VAL A 44 -18.23 -8.81 -17.06
N ALA A 45 -16.92 -9.07 -17.18
CA ALA A 45 -16.40 -10.36 -17.63
C ALA A 45 -16.46 -11.45 -16.55
N VAL A 46 -16.19 -11.10 -15.28
CA VAL A 46 -16.17 -12.04 -14.15
C VAL A 46 -16.75 -11.40 -12.88
N PRO A 47 -18.09 -11.22 -12.81
CA PRO A 47 -18.74 -10.44 -11.74
C PRO A 47 -18.48 -10.98 -10.32
N GLU A 48 -18.37 -12.29 -10.17
CA GLU A 48 -18.10 -12.94 -8.87
C GLU A 48 -16.76 -12.51 -8.27
N LEU A 49 -15.69 -12.49 -9.08
CA LEU A 49 -14.37 -12.04 -8.64
C LEU A 49 -14.35 -10.53 -8.38
N ALA A 50 -15.07 -9.75 -9.19
CA ALA A 50 -15.16 -8.31 -9.00
C ALA A 50 -15.85 -7.93 -7.68
N ALA A 51 -16.88 -8.69 -7.26
CA ALA A 51 -17.56 -8.48 -5.98
C ALA A 51 -16.69 -8.83 -4.77
N GLN A 52 -15.71 -9.73 -4.93
CA GLN A 52 -14.77 -10.11 -3.87
C GLN A 52 -13.64 -9.10 -3.67
N ARG A 53 -13.48 -8.10 -4.55
CA ARG A 53 -12.49 -7.02 -4.36
C ARG A 53 -12.86 -6.18 -3.13
N ARG A 54 -12.18 -6.47 -2.01
CA ARG A 54 -12.14 -5.61 -0.82
C ARG A 54 -11.28 -4.38 -1.11
N VAL A 55 -11.81 -3.44 -1.88
CA VAL A 55 -11.20 -2.12 -1.98
C VAL A 55 -11.40 -1.44 -0.62
N ARG A 56 -10.31 -1.05 0.04
CA ARG A 56 -10.40 -0.15 1.19
C ARG A 56 -11.13 1.08 0.72
N GLY A 57 -12.38 1.25 1.16
CA GLY A 57 -13.22 2.36 0.72
C GLY A 57 -12.55 3.70 1.02
N PRO A 58 -13.00 4.79 0.37
CA PRO A 58 -12.55 6.14 0.70
C PRO A 58 -12.59 6.33 2.21
N GLN A 59 -11.55 6.93 2.79
CA GLN A 59 -11.49 7.11 4.24
C GLN A 59 -12.64 8.04 4.69
N LYS A 60 -13.75 7.45 5.13
CA LYS A 60 -15.01 8.15 5.49
C LYS A 60 -14.94 8.93 6.82
N ALA A 61 -13.87 8.77 7.60
CA ALA A 61 -13.66 9.53 8.82
C ALA A 61 -12.97 10.87 8.50
N PRO A 62 -13.29 11.97 9.22
CA PRO A 62 -12.57 13.23 9.03
C PRO A 62 -11.07 13.00 9.17
N THR A 63 -10.33 13.27 8.10
CA THR A 63 -8.89 13.12 8.06
C THR A 63 -8.28 14.11 9.04
N LYS A 64 -7.45 13.60 9.97
CA LYS A 64 -6.63 14.46 10.84
C LYS A 64 -5.92 15.51 9.98
N ARG A 65 -5.98 16.78 10.37
CA ARG A 65 -5.25 17.84 9.66
C ARG A 65 -3.79 17.82 10.11
N LEU A 66 -2.88 17.77 9.15
CA LEU A 66 -1.45 17.96 9.42
C LEU A 66 -1.22 19.45 9.73
N VAL A 67 -0.69 19.73 10.91
CA VAL A 67 -0.29 21.08 11.32
C VAL A 67 1.19 21.06 11.69
N SER A 68 1.92 22.11 11.33
CA SER A 68 3.33 22.28 11.70
C SER A 68 3.42 23.17 12.94
N ILE A 69 3.85 22.60 14.07
CA ILE A 69 4.10 23.31 15.34
C ILE A 69 5.54 23.08 15.77
N ARG A 70 6.15 24.07 16.45
CA ARG A 70 7.45 23.90 17.12
C ARG A 70 7.18 23.53 18.58
N LEU A 71 7.86 22.49 19.05
CA LEU A 71 7.83 22.00 20.42
C LEU A 71 9.27 21.93 20.93
N ASP A 72 9.44 22.03 22.24
CA ASP A 72 10.75 21.93 22.86
C ASP A 72 11.38 20.53 22.62
N PRO A 73 12.70 20.43 22.41
CA PRO A 73 13.34 19.16 22.08
C PRO A 73 13.17 18.08 23.16
N ASP A 74 13.29 18.47 24.43
CA ASP A 74 13.14 17.57 25.59
C ASP A 74 11.71 17.01 25.71
N LEU A 75 10.71 17.83 25.38
CA LEU A 75 9.32 17.39 25.30
C LEU A 75 9.13 16.35 24.19
N ILE A 76 9.70 16.57 23.00
CA ILE A 76 9.64 15.60 21.89
C ILE A 76 10.28 14.27 22.28
N ASP A 77 11.44 14.32 22.94
CA ASP A 77 12.15 13.12 23.38
C ASP A 77 11.32 12.35 24.41
N ARG A 78 10.72 13.05 25.37
CA ARG A 78 9.83 12.44 26.36
C ARG A 78 8.60 11.79 25.72
N LEU A 79 7.95 12.45 24.76
CA LEU A 79 6.77 11.92 24.10
C LEU A 79 7.08 10.66 23.27
N LYS A 80 8.26 10.60 22.66
CA LYS A 80 8.72 9.47 21.84
C LYS A 80 9.29 8.30 22.65
N GLN A 81 9.59 8.50 23.94
CA GLN A 81 10.21 7.50 24.81
C GLN A 81 9.46 6.15 24.79
N ASP A 82 8.12 6.18 24.78
CA ASP A 82 7.28 4.98 24.77
C ASP A 82 7.11 4.34 23.37
N GLY A 83 7.88 4.78 22.37
CA GLY A 83 7.95 4.16 21.05
C GLY A 83 6.73 4.43 20.13
N PRO A 84 6.43 3.53 19.18
CA PRO A 84 5.36 3.72 18.20
C PRO A 84 4.01 4.12 18.81
N GLY A 85 3.26 4.94 18.08
CA GLY A 85 1.97 5.46 18.56
C GLY A 85 2.04 6.73 19.41
N TRP A 86 3.23 7.31 19.62
CA TRP A 86 3.38 8.57 20.37
C TRP A 86 2.52 9.72 19.83
N GLN A 87 2.39 9.85 18.50
CA GLN A 87 1.53 10.87 17.89
C GLN A 87 0.05 10.69 18.24
N ARG A 88 -0.42 9.45 18.40
CA ARG A 88 -1.78 9.16 18.86
C ARG A 88 -1.93 9.58 20.33
N ARG A 89 -0.98 9.21 21.20
CA ARG A 89 -0.99 9.60 22.62
C ARG A 89 -0.99 11.12 22.79
N VAL A 90 -0.15 11.84 22.04
CA VAL A 90 -0.12 13.32 22.03
C VAL A 90 -1.47 13.90 21.62
N ASN A 91 -2.07 13.38 20.55
CA ASN A 91 -3.38 13.82 20.11
C ASN A 91 -4.45 13.60 21.21
N ASP A 92 -4.41 12.48 21.91
CA ASP A 92 -5.38 12.16 22.96
C ASP A 92 -5.18 13.07 24.20
N MET A 93 -3.93 13.35 24.58
CA MET A 93 -3.58 14.34 25.62
C MET A 93 -4.09 15.74 25.27
N LEU A 94 -3.88 16.19 24.02
CA LEU A 94 -4.35 17.50 23.57
C LEU A 94 -5.88 17.60 23.60
N ARG A 95 -6.58 16.54 23.16
CA ARG A 95 -8.05 16.48 23.24
C ARG A 95 -8.55 16.61 24.67
N GLN A 96 -7.95 15.88 25.60
CA GLN A 96 -8.28 16.00 27.02
C GLN A 96 -8.02 17.42 27.54
N ALA A 97 -6.88 18.02 27.21
CA ALA A 97 -6.51 19.36 27.65
C ALA A 97 -7.47 20.46 27.15
N VAL A 98 -8.09 20.29 25.98
CA VAL A 98 -9.08 21.22 25.43
C VAL A 98 -10.53 20.84 25.78
N GLY A 99 -10.74 19.91 26.71
CA GLY A 99 -12.07 19.48 27.15
C GLY A 99 -12.83 18.62 26.12
N MET A 100 -12.14 18.10 25.10
CA MET A 100 -12.69 17.15 24.15
C MET A 100 -12.52 15.72 24.69
N THR A 101 -13.21 15.41 25.78
CA THR A 101 -13.34 14.03 26.27
C THR A 101 -14.23 13.27 25.30
N SER A 102 -13.74 12.13 24.77
CA SER A 102 -14.59 11.18 24.04
C SER A 102 -15.61 10.54 24.97
#